data_AF-A0AAU9WAS1-F1
#
_entry.id   AF-A0AAU9WAS1-F1
#
_cell.length_a   1.000
_cell.length_b   1.000
_cell.length_c   1.000
_cell.angle_alpha   90.00
_cell.angle_beta   90.00
_cell.angle_gamma   90.00
#
_symmetry.space_group_name_H-M   'P 1'
#
loop_
_entity.id
_entity.type
_entity.pdbx_description
1 polymer ?
#
loop_
_entity_poly.entity_id
_entity_poly.type
_entity_poly.pdbx_seq_one_letter_code
_entity_poly.pdbx_strand_id
1 'polypeptide(L)'
;QTAGLLQPIDETMVKKIHELVGSGVNCVSKMQRHLHHYVKKELFTGQQPPDLTNRWFFPTTMDVRNHMHRATVVCRHSQIDQENLDLKIKKWKEESPDDNFFFRPYCLTSDSESYQQPQSLKEEDSTDVIKISIGDPFNNLLLVHQTKWQRELLLKYGGEICLLDATYKTS
;
A
#
# COMPACT_ATOMS: atom_id res chain seq x y z
N GLN A 1 -18.60 -21.41 24.86
CA GLN A 1 -18.34 -21.76 23.45
C GLN A 1 -16.99 -21.15 23.09
N THR A 2 -16.04 -21.99 22.72
CA THR A 2 -14.59 -21.72 22.68
C THR A 2 -14.21 -20.87 21.46
N ALA A 3 -13.68 -19.67 21.72
CA ALA A 3 -12.99 -18.88 20.71
C ALA A 3 -11.75 -19.66 20.23
N GLY A 4 -11.74 -20.07 18.96
CA GLY A 4 -10.60 -20.75 18.35
C GLY A 4 -9.39 -19.84 18.35
N LEU A 5 -8.36 -20.19 19.13
CA LEU A 5 -7.04 -19.56 19.10
C LEU A 5 -6.45 -19.74 17.69
N LEU A 6 -6.60 -18.71 16.84
CA LEU A 6 -5.82 -18.60 15.62
C LEU A 6 -4.35 -18.47 16.04
N GLN A 7 -3.56 -19.51 15.78
CA GLN A 7 -2.13 -19.46 16.05
C GLN A 7 -1.51 -18.33 15.20
N PRO A 8 -0.71 -17.44 15.81
CA PRO A 8 -0.01 -16.41 15.07
C PRO A 8 0.99 -17.06 14.10
N ILE A 9 1.08 -16.52 12.89
CA ILE A 9 2.13 -16.89 11.92
C ILE A 9 3.48 -16.44 12.50
N ASP A 10 4.52 -17.24 12.26
CA ASP A 10 5.87 -16.87 12.66
C ASP A 10 6.31 -15.53 12.04
N GLU A 11 7.01 -14.70 12.82
CA GLU A 11 7.41 -13.35 12.39
C GLU A 11 8.29 -13.37 11.13
N THR A 12 9.13 -14.41 10.97
CA THR A 12 9.99 -14.56 9.77
C THR A 12 9.16 -14.80 8.51
N MET A 13 8.08 -15.57 8.63
CA MET A 13 7.15 -15.83 7.54
C MET A 13 6.37 -14.56 7.16
N VAL A 14 5.96 -13.76 8.17
CA VAL A 14 5.33 -12.46 7.92
C VAL A 14 6.28 -11.51 7.18
N LYS A 15 7.54 -11.39 7.63
CA LYS A 15 8.56 -10.59 6.94
C LYS A 15 8.73 -11.05 5.50
N LYS A 16 8.81 -12.36 5.27
CA LYS A 16 8.94 -12.92 3.91
C LYS A 16 7.74 -12.61 3.01
N ILE A 17 6.51 -12.64 3.55
CA ILE A 17 5.31 -12.24 2.80
C ILE A 17 5.41 -10.77 2.38
N HIS A 18 5.84 -9.88 3.26
CA HIS A 18 6.01 -8.46 2.95
C HIS A 18 7.07 -8.23 1.85
N GLU A 19 8.22 -8.91 1.92
CA GLU A 19 9.26 -8.86 0.88
C GLU A 19 8.75 -9.33 -0.50
N LEU A 20 8.03 -10.45 -0.52
CA LEU A 20 7.51 -11.04 -1.76
C LEU A 20 6.42 -10.16 -2.39
N VAL A 21 5.57 -9.52 -1.57
CA VAL A 21 4.60 -8.52 -2.05
C VAL A 21 5.32 -7.29 -2.60
N GLY A 22 6.37 -6.80 -1.93
CA GLY A 22 7.21 -5.71 -2.45
C GLY A 22 7.92 -6.06 -3.77
N SER A 23 8.17 -7.35 -4.00
CA SER A 23 8.73 -7.87 -5.26
C SER A 23 7.67 -8.12 -6.35
N GLY A 24 6.39 -7.85 -6.07
CA GLY A 24 5.29 -7.94 -7.04
C GLY A 24 4.46 -9.24 -6.98
N VAL A 25 4.64 -10.10 -5.96
CA VAL A 25 3.81 -11.29 -5.81
C VAL A 25 2.40 -10.92 -5.32
N ASN A 26 1.40 -11.06 -6.19
CA ASN A 26 0.01 -10.65 -5.93
C ASN A 26 -1.02 -11.79 -5.93
N CYS A 27 -0.57 -13.04 -6.13
CA CYS A 27 -1.42 -14.23 -6.11
C CYS A 27 -1.17 -15.07 -4.86
N VAL A 28 -2.24 -15.54 -4.19
CA VAL A 28 -2.14 -16.33 -2.96
C VAL A 28 -1.49 -17.69 -3.22
N SER A 29 -1.85 -18.35 -4.33
CA SER A 29 -1.24 -19.61 -4.75
C SER A 29 0.29 -19.51 -4.96
N LYS A 30 0.75 -18.44 -5.61
CA LYS A 30 2.17 -18.15 -5.81
C LYS A 30 2.85 -17.88 -4.48
N MET A 31 2.23 -17.07 -3.62
CA MET A 31 2.76 -16.77 -2.29
C MET A 31 2.96 -18.04 -1.47
N GLN A 32 1.96 -18.92 -1.42
CA GLN A 32 2.08 -20.21 -0.73
C GLN A 32 3.25 -21.02 -1.29
N ARG A 33 3.40 -21.11 -2.61
CA ARG A 33 4.53 -21.83 -3.23
C ARG A 33 5.89 -21.23 -2.83
N HIS A 34 6.01 -19.91 -2.79
CA HIS A 34 7.24 -19.24 -2.34
C HIS A 34 7.54 -19.51 -0.87
N LEU A 35 6.52 -19.45 0.00
CA LEU A 35 6.67 -19.74 1.43
C LEU A 35 7.10 -21.20 1.68
N HIS A 36 6.52 -22.16 0.97
CA HIS A 36 6.94 -23.57 1.06
C HIS A 36 8.39 -23.76 0.61
N HIS A 37 8.81 -23.05 -0.44
CA HIS A 37 10.19 -23.08 -0.90
C HIS A 37 11.14 -22.49 0.15
N TYR A 38 10.80 -21.32 0.70
CA TYR A 38 11.55 -20.63 1.75
C TYR A 38 11.76 -21.52 2.99
N VAL A 39 10.70 -22.15 3.49
CA VAL A 39 10.78 -23.06 4.64
C VAL A 39 11.73 -24.23 4.34
N LYS A 40 11.61 -24.87 3.17
CA LYS A 40 12.41 -26.05 2.82
C LYS A 40 13.86 -25.76 2.44
N LYS A 41 14.15 -24.58 1.90
CA LYS A 41 15.44 -24.26 1.27
C LYS A 41 16.26 -23.21 2.00
N GLU A 42 15.63 -22.43 2.86
CA GLU A 42 16.31 -21.36 3.61
C GLU A 42 16.23 -21.59 5.11
N LEU A 43 15.06 -21.98 5.66
CA LEU A 43 14.90 -22.18 7.11
C LEU A 43 15.36 -23.55 7.61
N PHE A 44 15.13 -24.62 6.85
CA PHE A 44 15.43 -26.02 7.27
C PHE A 44 16.49 -26.69 6.39
N THR A 45 17.46 -25.94 5.88
CA THR A 45 18.52 -26.48 5.02
C THR A 45 19.37 -27.50 5.77
N GLY A 46 19.26 -28.77 5.39
CA GLY A 46 19.99 -29.88 6.04
C GLY A 46 19.30 -30.44 7.29
N GLN A 47 18.09 -30.00 7.63
CA GLN A 47 17.26 -30.57 8.69
C GLN A 47 15.95 -31.17 8.12
N GLN A 48 15.27 -32.01 8.91
CA GLN A 48 13.92 -32.44 8.52
C GLN A 48 12.97 -31.24 8.58
N PRO A 49 12.24 -30.96 7.49
CA PRO A 49 11.29 -29.86 7.48
C PRO A 49 10.16 -30.14 8.47
N PRO A 50 9.56 -29.09 9.07
CA PRO A 50 8.43 -29.23 9.96
C PRO A 50 7.23 -29.83 9.22
N ASP A 51 6.33 -30.47 9.97
CA ASP A 51 5.11 -31.03 9.41
C ASP A 51 4.27 -29.95 8.73
N LEU A 52 3.63 -30.31 7.61
CA LEU A 52 2.75 -29.42 6.84
C LEU A 52 1.52 -28.96 7.63
N THR A 53 1.20 -29.63 8.74
CA THR A 53 0.15 -29.26 9.69
C THR A 53 0.57 -28.11 10.62
N ASN A 54 1.87 -27.79 10.68
CA ASN A 54 2.39 -26.72 11.50
C ASN A 54 2.07 -25.35 10.88
N ARG A 55 1.01 -24.72 11.37
CA ARG A 55 0.53 -23.41 10.90
C ARG A 55 1.51 -22.27 11.11
N TRP A 56 2.54 -22.43 11.95
CA TRP A 56 3.61 -21.43 12.09
C TRP A 56 4.44 -21.29 10.80
N PHE A 57 4.70 -22.41 10.11
CA PHE A 57 5.51 -22.45 8.89
C PHE A 57 4.68 -22.68 7.61
N PHE A 58 3.47 -23.22 7.76
CA PHE A 58 2.54 -23.48 6.66
C PHE A 58 1.20 -22.78 6.93
N PRO A 59 1.14 -21.46 6.78
CA PRO A 59 -0.08 -20.68 7.03
C PRO A 59 -1.21 -21.07 6.08
N THR A 60 -2.45 -20.91 6.53
CA THR A 60 -3.62 -21.22 5.69
C THR A 60 -3.77 -20.21 4.56
N THR A 61 -4.55 -20.55 3.54
CA THR A 61 -4.87 -19.62 2.43
C THR A 61 -5.46 -18.30 2.93
N MET A 62 -6.28 -18.34 3.98
CA MET A 62 -6.86 -17.13 4.58
C MET A 62 -5.80 -16.30 5.31
N ASP A 63 -4.91 -16.94 6.06
CA ASP A 63 -3.80 -16.30 6.74
C ASP A 63 -2.89 -15.57 5.73
N VAL A 64 -2.51 -16.27 4.65
CA VAL A 64 -1.69 -15.69 3.56
C VAL A 64 -2.42 -14.53 2.90
N ARG A 65 -3.70 -14.67 2.56
CA ARG A 65 -4.50 -13.60 1.94
C ARG A 65 -4.54 -12.34 2.82
N ASN A 66 -4.78 -12.51 4.12
CA ASN A 66 -4.84 -11.39 5.06
C ASN A 66 -3.49 -10.67 5.17
N HIS A 67 -2.39 -11.41 5.33
CA HIS A 67 -1.05 -10.82 5.41
C HIS A 67 -0.60 -10.19 4.09
N MET A 68 -0.91 -10.81 2.95
CA MET A 68 -0.64 -10.22 1.65
C MET A 68 -1.45 -8.95 1.41
N HIS A 69 -2.73 -8.90 1.82
CA HIS A 69 -3.52 -7.67 1.73
C HIS A 69 -2.87 -6.55 2.56
N ARG A 70 -2.50 -6.83 3.81
CA ARG A 70 -1.77 -5.88 4.68
C ARG A 70 -0.48 -5.39 4.02
N ALA A 71 0.35 -6.31 3.53
CA ALA A 71 1.59 -5.98 2.84
C ALA A 71 1.33 -5.17 1.55
N THR A 72 0.28 -5.49 0.80
CA THR A 72 -0.04 -4.79 -0.45
C THR A 72 -0.49 -3.37 -0.15
N VAL A 73 -1.31 -3.16 0.89
CA VAL A 73 -1.67 -1.81 1.37
C VAL A 73 -0.42 -1.02 1.76
N VAL A 74 0.50 -1.65 2.49
CA VAL A 74 1.79 -1.05 2.86
C VAL A 74 2.60 -0.66 1.62
N CYS A 75 2.63 -1.51 0.59
CA CYS A 75 3.40 -1.28 -0.63
C CYS A 75 2.67 -0.44 -1.70
N ARG A 76 1.42 -0.01 -1.48
CA ARG A 76 0.58 0.66 -2.50
C ARG A 76 1.17 1.94 -3.08
N HIS A 77 1.90 2.68 -2.26
CA HIS A 77 2.67 3.82 -2.72
C HIS A 77 4.11 3.38 -2.74
N SER A 78 4.55 2.83 -3.89
CA SER A 78 5.93 2.44 -4.10
C SER A 78 6.83 3.57 -3.58
N GLN A 79 7.75 3.26 -2.66
CA GLN A 79 8.71 4.25 -2.16
C GLN A 79 9.40 4.95 -3.33
N ILE A 80 9.67 4.19 -4.40
CA ILE A 80 10.25 4.65 -5.66
C ILE A 80 9.38 5.73 -6.32
N ASP A 81 8.05 5.58 -6.36
CA ASP A 81 7.17 6.57 -7.00
C ASP A 81 7.13 7.89 -6.21
N GLN A 82 7.20 7.80 -4.88
CA GLN A 82 7.23 8.98 -4.02
C GLN A 82 8.57 9.71 -4.09
N GLU A 83 9.68 8.97 -4.14
CA GLU A 83 11.02 9.51 -4.36
C GLU A 83 11.13 10.19 -5.72
N ASN A 84 10.61 9.56 -6.77
CA ASN A 84 10.56 10.14 -8.11
C ASN A 84 9.74 11.43 -8.14
N LEU A 85 8.60 11.46 -7.44
CA LEU A 85 7.78 12.66 -7.34
C LEU A 85 8.50 13.78 -6.58
N ASP A 86 9.18 13.47 -5.48
CA ASP A 86 9.99 14.43 -4.73
C ASP A 86 11.11 15.04 -5.59
N LEU A 87 11.83 14.22 -6.35
CA LEU A 87 12.83 14.68 -7.32
C LEU A 87 12.21 15.59 -8.39
N LYS A 88 11.01 15.25 -8.87
CA LYS A 88 10.30 16.04 -9.87
C LYS A 88 9.85 17.39 -9.31
N ILE A 89 9.39 17.43 -8.07
CA ILE A 89 9.02 18.67 -7.38
C ILE A 89 10.25 19.56 -7.20
N LYS A 90 11.41 19.01 -6.82
CA LYS A 90 12.67 19.77 -6.72
C LYS A 90 13.01 20.43 -8.06
N LYS A 91 12.95 19.67 -9.15
CA LYS A 91 13.18 20.20 -10.49
C LYS A 91 12.17 21.29 -10.87
N TRP A 92 10.88 21.09 -10.58
CA TRP A 92 9.86 22.10 -10.88
C TRP A 92 10.01 23.38 -10.06
N LYS A 93 10.50 23.30 -8.82
CA LYS A 93 10.85 24.48 -8.01
C LYS A 93 12.01 25.27 -8.61
N GLU A 94 12.97 24.60 -9.24
CA GLU A 94 14.07 25.27 -9.95
C GLU A 94 13.59 25.92 -11.25
N GLU A 95 12.74 25.23 -12.02
CA GLU A 95 12.17 25.73 -13.28
C GLU A 95 11.15 26.86 -13.06
N SER A 96 10.44 26.87 -11.93
CA SER A 96 9.38 27.83 -11.62
C SER A 96 9.43 28.23 -10.14
N PRO A 97 10.36 29.11 -9.75
CA PRO A 97 10.59 29.47 -8.34
C PRO A 97 9.44 30.28 -7.72
N ASP A 98 8.62 30.93 -8.55
CA ASP A 98 7.47 31.71 -8.09
C ASP A 98 6.23 30.85 -7.78
N ASP A 99 6.25 29.57 -8.17
CA ASP A 99 5.15 28.63 -7.99
C ASP A 99 5.21 27.95 -6.60
N ASN A 100 4.03 27.69 -6.04
CA ASN A 100 3.89 26.98 -4.78
C ASN A 100 3.73 25.49 -5.04
N PHE A 101 4.59 24.68 -4.41
CA PHE A 101 4.47 23.22 -4.40
C PHE A 101 4.39 22.73 -2.95
N PHE A 102 3.30 22.07 -2.61
CA PHE A 102 3.14 21.35 -1.35
C PHE A 102 3.02 19.86 -1.64
N PHE A 103 3.89 19.08 -1.02
CA PHE A 103 3.86 17.63 -1.14
C PHE A 103 3.84 17.01 0.25
N ARG A 104 2.83 16.19 0.47
CA ARG A 104 2.71 15.30 1.62
C ARG A 104 2.89 13.88 1.09
N PRO A 105 4.08 13.28 1.33
CA PRO A 105 4.30 11.87 1.08
C PRO A 105 3.27 11.02 1.85
N TYR A 106 2.96 9.85 1.32
CA TYR A 106 2.21 8.84 2.03
C TYR A 106 3.05 8.34 3.21
N CYS A 107 2.53 8.49 4.43
CA CYS A 107 3.15 7.96 5.64
C CYS A 107 2.33 6.77 6.14
N LEU A 108 2.97 5.62 6.21
CA LEU A 108 2.47 4.50 6.99
C LEU A 108 2.68 4.86 8.45
N THR A 109 1.61 5.04 9.21
CA THR A 109 1.71 5.09 10.67
C THR A 109 2.35 3.78 11.13
N SER A 110 3.58 3.87 11.62
CA SER A 110 4.34 2.78 12.24
C SER A 110 3.80 2.40 13.62
N ASP A 111 2.78 3.09 14.11
CA ASP A 111 2.31 2.89 15.47
C ASP A 111 1.10 1.96 15.46
N SER A 112 1.39 0.75 15.93
CA SER A 112 0.47 -0.21 16.49
C SER A 112 -0.63 0.42 17.34
N GLU A 113 -1.76 -0.28 17.36
CA GLU A 113 -2.91 -0.18 18.26
C GLU A 113 -4.18 0.40 17.63
N SER A 114 -5.19 -0.46 17.54
CA SER A 114 -6.57 -0.25 17.07
C SER A 114 -6.89 -0.42 15.57
N TYR A 115 -6.37 -1.48 14.94
CA TYR A 115 -7.04 -2.02 13.75
C TYR A 115 -7.98 -3.15 14.17
N GLN A 116 -9.26 -2.82 14.28
CA GLN A 116 -10.31 -3.83 14.34
C GLN A 116 -10.21 -4.70 13.09
N GLN A 117 -10.07 -6.00 13.30
CA GLN A 117 -10.15 -7.04 12.28
C GLN A 117 -11.18 -6.64 11.23
N PRO A 118 -10.84 -6.51 9.93
CA PRO A 118 -11.86 -6.33 8.91
C PRO A 118 -12.87 -7.45 9.11
N GLN A 119 -14.13 -7.10 9.36
CA GLN A 119 -15.21 -8.07 9.44
C GLN A 119 -15.06 -8.97 8.23
N SER A 120 -14.90 -10.28 8.51
CA SER A 120 -14.83 -11.40 7.58
C SER A 120 -15.10 -10.94 6.15
N LEU A 121 -14.03 -10.86 5.34
CA LEU A 121 -14.17 -10.74 3.89
C LEU A 121 -15.19 -11.81 3.47
N LYS A 122 -16.43 -11.39 3.20
CA LYS A 122 -17.48 -12.29 2.73
C LYS A 122 -16.93 -12.97 1.49
N GLU A 123 -17.21 -14.27 1.38
CA GLU A 123 -16.64 -15.23 0.42
C GLU A 123 -17.02 -14.96 -1.06
N GLU A 124 -17.13 -13.70 -1.49
CA GLU A 124 -17.73 -13.30 -2.76
C GLU A 124 -16.72 -12.88 -3.84
N ASP A 125 -15.40 -12.97 -3.62
CA ASP A 125 -14.45 -12.90 -4.74
C ASP A 125 -13.50 -14.10 -4.77
N SER A 126 -13.86 -15.07 -5.61
CA SER A 126 -13.10 -16.28 -5.97
C SER A 126 -11.84 -15.97 -6.80
N THR A 127 -11.37 -14.72 -6.83
CA THR A 127 -10.15 -14.37 -7.56
C THR A 127 -8.91 -14.62 -6.70
N ASP A 128 -7.92 -15.34 -7.23
CA ASP A 128 -6.62 -15.63 -6.57
C ASP A 128 -5.74 -14.36 -6.39
N VAL A 129 -6.18 -13.22 -6.96
CA VAL A 129 -5.49 -11.92 -6.96
C VAL A 129 -6.10 -11.01 -5.91
N ILE A 130 -5.26 -10.38 -5.10
CA ILE A 130 -5.70 -9.40 -4.11
C ILE A 130 -5.99 -8.06 -4.79
N LYS A 131 -7.29 -7.73 -4.90
CA LYS A 131 -7.77 -6.40 -5.23
C LYS A 131 -8.03 -5.67 -3.93
N ILE A 132 -7.55 -4.44 -3.80
CA ILE A 132 -7.90 -3.60 -2.65
C ILE A 132 -8.80 -2.45 -3.12
N SER A 133 -9.87 -2.23 -2.38
CA SER A 133 -10.91 -1.24 -2.65
C SER A 133 -10.35 0.20 -2.51
N ILE A 134 -10.92 1.14 -3.24
CA ILE A 134 -10.44 2.54 -3.34
C ILE A 134 -10.76 3.38 -2.06
N GLY A 135 -11.55 2.86 -1.13
CA GLY A 135 -12.10 3.61 0.02
C GLY A 135 -11.35 3.55 1.36
N ASP A 136 -10.04 3.27 1.37
CA ASP A 136 -9.28 3.14 2.64
C ASP A 136 -8.93 4.52 3.25
N PRO A 137 -9.32 4.84 4.50
CA PRO A 137 -9.11 6.15 5.14
C PRO A 137 -7.64 6.56 5.38
N PHE A 138 -6.68 5.66 5.17
CA PHE A 138 -5.24 5.97 5.27
C PHE A 138 -4.65 6.58 3.97
N ASN A 139 -5.46 6.74 2.92
CA ASN A 139 -5.05 7.22 1.59
C ASN A 139 -4.89 8.75 1.47
N ASN A 140 -3.96 9.39 2.17
CA ASN A 140 -3.81 10.85 2.03
C ASN A 140 -2.43 11.27 1.51
N LEU A 141 -1.95 10.62 0.45
CA LEU A 141 -0.95 11.24 -0.43
C LEU A 141 -1.56 12.52 -1.00
N LEU A 142 -0.87 13.66 -0.88
CA LEU A 142 -1.36 14.94 -1.37
C LEU A 142 -0.24 15.71 -2.06
N LEU A 143 -0.46 16.04 -3.32
CA LEU A 143 0.33 17.01 -4.06
C LEU A 143 -0.56 18.20 -4.42
N VAL A 144 -0.14 19.40 -4.03
CA VAL A 144 -0.76 20.65 -4.43
C VAL A 144 0.28 21.47 -5.17
N HIS A 145 -0.06 21.86 -6.39
CA HIS A 145 0.69 22.82 -7.19
C HIS A 145 -0.21 24.02 -7.44
N GLN A 146 0.29 25.21 -7.12
CA GLN A 146 -0.40 26.46 -7.38
C GLN A 146 0.58 27.40 -8.09
N THR A 147 0.23 27.78 -9.31
CA THR A 147 1.05 28.69 -10.10
C THR A 147 0.99 30.12 -9.56
N LYS A 148 2.01 30.92 -9.85
CA LYS A 148 1.97 32.37 -9.58
C LYS A 148 0.70 33.03 -10.13
N TRP A 149 0.34 32.70 -11.37
CA TRP A 149 -0.85 33.26 -12.02
C TRP A 149 -2.14 32.88 -11.28
N GLN A 150 -2.28 31.63 -10.84
CA GLN A 150 -3.45 31.21 -10.04
C GLN A 150 -3.54 31.99 -8.73
N ARG A 151 -2.40 32.26 -8.08
CA ARG A 151 -2.34 33.05 -6.85
C ARG A 151 -2.72 34.52 -7.08
N GLU A 152 -2.19 35.13 -8.14
CA GLU A 152 -2.55 36.50 -8.54
C GLU A 152 -4.03 36.62 -8.92
N LEU A 153 -4.57 35.62 -9.62
CA LEU A 153 -5.98 35.54 -9.99
C LEU A 153 -6.86 35.46 -8.73
N LEU A 154 -6.53 34.59 -7.79
CA LEU A 154 -7.24 34.49 -6.51
C LEU A 154 -7.23 35.82 -5.75
N LEU A 155 -6.07 36.47 -5.64
CA LEU A 155 -5.95 37.78 -4.99
C LEU A 155 -6.83 38.85 -5.65
N LYS A 156 -6.95 38.81 -6.98
CA LYS A 156 -7.77 39.77 -7.74
C LYS A 156 -9.27 39.64 -7.46
N TYR A 157 -9.76 38.43 -7.18
CA TYR A 157 -11.21 38.14 -7.06
C TYR A 157 -11.66 37.77 -5.64
N GLY A 158 -10.90 38.15 -4.60
CA GLY A 158 -11.33 38.03 -3.20
C GLY A 158 -10.72 36.85 -2.43
N GLY A 159 -9.80 36.09 -3.03
CA GLY A 159 -8.92 35.15 -2.33
C GLY A 159 -9.52 33.80 -1.95
N GLU A 160 -10.84 33.60 -2.11
CA GLU A 160 -11.53 32.39 -1.65
C GLU A 160 -11.71 31.33 -2.75
N ILE A 161 -12.34 31.70 -3.87
CA ILE A 161 -12.57 30.78 -4.99
C ILE A 161 -12.58 31.54 -6.32
N CYS A 162 -11.98 30.94 -7.35
CA CYS A 162 -12.05 31.43 -8.72
C CYS A 162 -12.54 30.28 -9.61
N LEU A 163 -13.75 30.43 -10.16
CA LEU A 163 -14.31 29.49 -11.13
C LEU A 163 -13.99 30.01 -12.53
N LEU A 164 -13.27 29.22 -13.31
CA LEU A 164 -13.04 29.49 -14.73
C LEU A 164 -14.15 28.79 -15.52
N ASP A 165 -15.00 29.57 -16.18
CA ASP A 165 -15.96 29.00 -17.12
C ASP A 165 -15.25 28.66 -18.44
N ALA A 166 -15.42 27.43 -18.92
CA ALA A 166 -14.75 26.92 -20.12
C ALA A 166 -15.53 27.21 -21.42
N THR A 167 -16.38 28.24 -21.42
CA THR A 167 -17.35 28.51 -22.49
C THR A 167 -16.79 29.19 -23.75
N TYR A 168 -15.48 29.43 -23.86
CA TYR A 168 -14.89 29.99 -25.09
C TYR A 168 -13.86 29.04 -25.72
N LYS A 169 -14.36 28.11 -26.55
CA LYS A 169 -13.64 27.69 -27.74
C LYS A 169 -13.79 28.81 -28.78
N THR A 170 -12.84 29.74 -28.84
CA THR A 170 -12.72 30.58 -30.04
C THR A 170 -12.19 29.71 -31.17
N SER A 171 -13.01 29.58 -32.22
CA SER A 171 -12.64 28.99 -33.51
C SER A 171 -11.54 29.77 -34.21
#